data_AF-E8NDH8-F1
#
_entry.id   AF-E8NDH8-F1
#
_cell.length_a   1.000
_cell.length_b   1.000
_cell.length_c   1.000
_cell.angle_alpha   90.00
_cell.angle_beta   90.00
_cell.angle_gamma   90.00
#
_symmetry.space_group_name_H-M   'P 1'
#
loop_
_entity.id
_entity.type
_entity.pdbx_description
1 polymer ?
#
loop_
_entity_poly.entity_id
_entity_poly.type
_entity_poly.pdbx_seq_one_letter_code
_entity_poly.pdbx_strand_id
1 'polypeptide(L)'
;MGAVVSRAQAEEPKTVTLFAEGLNDTQEVSTSGEREAPTLDRASYNVYVKPKPTPTPTPTPREQGSSDGGGGGPLFYTGGGAPAEWMAAAGISEADMGYVDYIVSRESGWNPNATNRSSGACGLVQALPCSKVPGNGYDPVDNLRWATGYATGRYGSWAGAYAFWTSNHWW
;
A
#
# COMPACT_ATOMS: atom_id res chain seq x y z
N MET A 1 -19.74 -77.16 3.32
CA MET A 1 -18.45 -76.64 2.84
C MET A 1 -18.75 -75.26 2.25
N GLY A 2 -18.45 -74.21 3.01
CA GLY A 2 -18.95 -72.86 2.76
C GLY A 2 -18.17 -72.13 1.67
N ALA A 3 -18.90 -71.54 0.72
CA ALA A 3 -18.37 -70.62 -0.26
C ALA A 3 -18.08 -69.28 0.43
N VAL A 4 -16.83 -68.82 0.35
CA VAL A 4 -16.43 -67.49 0.80
C VAL A 4 -16.82 -66.47 -0.27
N VAL A 5 -17.83 -65.66 0.03
CA VAL A 5 -18.17 -64.47 -0.75
C VAL A 5 -17.13 -63.40 -0.40
N SER A 6 -16.32 -63.01 -1.39
CA SER A 6 -15.42 -61.86 -1.27
C SER A 6 -16.25 -60.59 -1.07
N ARG A 7 -16.03 -59.89 0.04
CA ARG A 7 -16.60 -58.56 0.28
C ARG A 7 -15.73 -57.54 -0.45
N ALA A 8 -16.33 -56.84 -1.42
CA ALA A 8 -15.74 -55.67 -2.06
C ALA A 8 -15.39 -54.61 -1.00
N GLN A 9 -14.14 -54.14 -1.01
CA GLN A 9 -13.74 -52.92 -0.30
C GLN A 9 -14.18 -51.72 -1.14
N ALA A 10 -15.08 -50.91 -0.59
CA ALA A 10 -15.37 -49.59 -1.13
C ALA A 10 -14.25 -48.63 -0.69
N GLU A 11 -13.65 -47.97 -1.66
CA GLU A 11 -12.58 -46.99 -1.54
C GLU A 11 -13.09 -45.73 -0.81
N GLU A 12 -12.44 -45.37 0.30
CA GLU A 12 -12.70 -44.10 0.99
C GLU A 12 -12.15 -42.93 0.15
N PRO A 13 -12.88 -41.81 -0.01
CA PRO A 13 -12.38 -40.68 -0.77
C PRO A 13 -11.22 -40.02 -0.01
N LYS A 14 -10.01 -40.16 -0.56
CA LYS A 14 -8.83 -39.42 -0.11
C LYS A 14 -9.03 -37.94 -0.38
N THR A 15 -9.29 -37.18 0.67
CA THR A 15 -9.25 -35.72 0.67
C THR A 15 -7.82 -35.26 0.38
N VAL A 16 -7.58 -34.75 -0.84
CA VAL A 16 -6.31 -34.12 -1.20
C VAL A 16 -6.30 -32.72 -0.60
N THR A 17 -5.62 -32.56 0.53
CA THR A 17 -5.35 -31.23 1.11
C THR A 17 -4.13 -30.64 0.41
N LEU A 18 -4.21 -29.39 -0.08
CA LEU A 18 -3.16 -28.64 -0.80
C LEU A 18 -1.83 -28.39 -0.01
N PHE A 19 -1.61 -29.07 1.11
CA PHE A 19 -0.45 -28.87 1.99
C PHE A 19 0.75 -29.78 1.68
N ALA A 20 0.71 -30.57 0.61
CA ALA A 20 1.71 -31.61 0.31
C ALA A 20 2.67 -31.31 -0.87
N GLU A 21 2.57 -30.16 -1.53
CA GLU A 21 3.45 -29.82 -2.67
C GLU A 21 4.69 -28.99 -2.27
N GLY A 22 5.00 -28.85 -0.98
CA GLY A 22 6.07 -27.99 -0.49
C GLY A 22 7.43 -28.64 -0.23
N LEU A 23 7.66 -29.91 -0.56
CA LEU A 23 8.86 -30.65 -0.12
C LEU A 23 9.77 -31.20 -1.23
N ASN A 24 9.61 -30.80 -2.49
CA ASN A 24 10.35 -31.41 -3.60
C ASN A 24 11.36 -30.54 -4.37
N ASP A 25 11.65 -29.31 -3.92
CA ASP A 25 12.78 -28.53 -4.45
C ASP A 25 13.96 -28.58 -3.47
N THR A 26 14.59 -29.75 -3.40
CA THR A 26 15.91 -29.91 -2.79
C THR A 26 16.96 -29.39 -3.78
N GLN A 27 17.78 -28.46 -3.31
CA GLN A 27 19.00 -27.98 -3.97
C GLN A 27 19.91 -29.14 -4.38
N GLU A 28 19.91 -29.49 -5.66
CA GLU A 28 20.97 -30.26 -6.30
C GLU A 28 22.07 -29.31 -6.76
N VAL A 29 23.18 -29.23 -6.01
CA VAL A 29 24.45 -28.63 -6.46
C VAL A 29 25.39 -29.78 -6.81
N SER A 30 25.53 -30.07 -8.09
CA SER A 30 26.57 -30.95 -8.63
C SER A 30 27.91 -30.22 -8.65
N THR A 31 28.83 -30.58 -7.75
CA THR A 31 30.22 -30.12 -7.81
C THR A 31 31.07 -31.09 -8.61
N SER A 32 31.15 -30.91 -9.92
CA SER A 32 32.14 -31.58 -10.79
C SER A 32 32.42 -30.73 -12.04
N GLY A 33 33.51 -29.97 -12.03
CA GLY A 33 34.00 -29.29 -13.24
C GLY A 33 34.96 -28.12 -12.96
N GLU A 34 36.25 -28.37 -13.23
CA GLU A 34 37.34 -27.46 -13.64
C GLU A 34 37.47 -26.04 -13.03
N ARG A 35 38.68 -25.71 -12.55
CA ARG A 35 39.08 -24.38 -12.08
C ARG A 35 39.29 -23.43 -13.26
N GLU A 36 38.29 -22.60 -13.57
CA GLU A 36 38.46 -21.42 -14.41
C GLU A 36 38.56 -20.17 -13.50
N ALA A 37 39.63 -19.38 -13.63
CA ALA A 37 39.80 -18.16 -12.85
C ALA A 37 38.70 -17.14 -13.24
N PRO A 38 38.00 -16.48 -12.29
CA PRO A 38 37.01 -15.48 -12.66
C PRO A 38 37.71 -14.26 -13.25
N THR A 39 37.52 -14.01 -14.54
CA THR A 39 37.82 -12.71 -15.14
C THR A 39 36.83 -11.69 -14.57
N LEU A 40 37.35 -10.64 -13.93
CA LEU A 40 36.54 -9.52 -13.48
C LEU A 40 36.14 -8.65 -14.68
N ASP A 41 34.99 -8.96 -15.29
CA ASP A 41 34.36 -8.09 -16.28
C ASP A 41 33.80 -6.83 -15.60
N ARG A 42 34.61 -5.76 -15.63
CA ARG A 42 34.27 -4.42 -15.16
C ARG A 42 33.42 -3.69 -16.21
N ALA A 43 32.23 -4.17 -16.53
CA ALA A 43 31.31 -3.41 -17.37
C ALA A 43 29.87 -3.90 -17.22
N SER A 44 29.08 -3.23 -16.36
CA SER A 44 27.66 -2.93 -16.60
C SER A 44 27.10 -2.15 -15.41
N TYR A 45 27.28 -0.84 -15.43
CA TYR A 45 26.41 0.06 -14.68
C TYR A 45 25.10 0.12 -15.46
N ASN A 46 24.00 -0.37 -14.89
CA ASN A 46 22.68 -0.06 -15.44
C ASN A 46 22.39 1.41 -15.10
N VAL A 47 22.59 2.31 -16.06
CA VAL A 47 21.94 3.63 -16.02
C VAL A 47 20.44 3.35 -16.03
N TYR A 48 19.75 3.72 -14.97
CA TYR A 48 18.30 3.73 -14.95
C TYR A 48 17.83 4.75 -15.99
N VAL A 49 17.50 4.29 -17.20
CA VAL A 49 16.73 5.09 -18.13
C VAL A 49 15.31 5.06 -17.59
N LYS A 50 14.86 6.19 -17.01
CA LYS A 50 13.46 6.35 -16.62
C LYS A 50 12.59 5.89 -17.80
N PRO A 51 11.68 4.92 -17.62
CA PRO A 51 10.68 4.65 -18.65
C PRO A 51 9.96 5.98 -18.93
N LYS A 52 9.90 6.33 -20.22
CA LYS A 52 9.15 7.49 -20.71
C LYS A 52 7.71 7.35 -20.18
N PRO A 53 7.15 8.38 -19.52
CA PRO A 53 5.82 8.30 -18.94
C PRO A 53 4.81 7.91 -20.02
N THR A 54 4.18 6.76 -19.83
CA THR A 54 2.95 6.38 -20.53
C THR A 54 1.91 7.48 -20.26
N PRO A 55 1.17 7.93 -21.29
CA PRO A 55 0.36 9.14 -21.21
C PRO A 55 -0.61 9.11 -20.03
N THR A 56 -0.58 10.21 -19.27
CA THR A 56 -1.55 10.63 -18.26
C THR A 56 -2.98 10.27 -18.69
N PRO A 57 -3.76 9.52 -17.88
CA PRO A 57 -5.20 9.50 -18.11
C PRO A 57 -5.71 10.93 -17.94
N THR A 58 -6.26 11.48 -19.01
CA THR A 58 -6.96 12.77 -19.02
C THR A 58 -7.88 12.83 -17.80
N PRO A 59 -7.73 13.82 -16.89
CA PRO A 59 -8.66 13.96 -15.79
C PRO A 59 -10.04 14.22 -16.39
N THR A 60 -10.99 13.31 -16.14
CA THR A 60 -12.40 13.63 -16.28
C THR A 60 -12.64 14.87 -15.41
N PRO A 61 -13.10 16.01 -15.97
CA PRO A 61 -13.41 17.18 -15.15
C PRO A 61 -14.50 16.79 -14.16
N ARG A 62 -14.14 16.55 -12.90
CA ARG A 62 -15.10 16.53 -11.81
C ARG A 62 -15.36 17.98 -11.50
N GLU A 63 -16.61 18.37 -11.68
CA GLU A 63 -17.07 19.74 -11.51
C GLU A 63 -16.50 20.35 -10.22
N GLN A 64 -15.88 21.52 -10.39
CA GLN A 64 -15.59 22.42 -9.29
C GLN A 64 -16.93 22.80 -8.65
N GLY A 65 -17.27 22.10 -7.57
CA GLY A 65 -18.23 22.60 -6.59
C GLY A 65 -17.64 23.85 -5.97
N SER A 66 -17.90 25.00 -6.61
CA SER A 66 -17.80 26.29 -5.94
C SER A 66 -18.84 26.29 -4.83
N SER A 67 -18.40 26.27 -3.57
CA SER A 67 -19.27 26.64 -2.46
C SER A 67 -18.69 27.88 -1.80
N ASP A 68 -19.30 28.98 -2.23
CA ASP A 68 -19.47 30.26 -1.56
C ASP A 68 -19.61 30.10 -0.03
N GLY A 69 -19.09 31.08 0.71
CA GLY A 69 -18.96 31.03 2.16
C GLY A 69 -20.29 30.88 2.90
N GLY A 70 -20.30 30.02 3.92
CA GLY A 70 -21.40 29.89 4.87
C GLY A 70 -20.98 28.99 6.03
N GLY A 71 -21.00 29.52 7.25
CA GLY A 71 -20.55 28.83 8.45
C GLY A 71 -21.27 27.50 8.68
N GLY A 72 -20.48 26.47 8.97
CA GLY A 72 -20.92 25.13 9.32
C GLY A 72 -19.67 24.29 9.57
N GLY A 73 -19.72 23.35 10.51
CA GLY A 73 -18.56 22.52 10.86
C GLY A 73 -17.92 21.83 9.65
N PRO A 74 -16.72 21.25 9.83
CA PRO A 74 -15.98 20.67 8.72
C PRO A 74 -16.85 19.64 7.99
N LEU A 75 -17.03 19.85 6.68
CA LEU A 75 -17.93 19.04 5.86
C LEU A 75 -17.32 17.65 5.77
N PHE A 76 -17.96 16.66 6.39
CA PHE A 76 -17.55 15.27 6.26
C PHE A 76 -17.52 14.87 4.78
N TYR A 77 -16.52 14.09 4.41
CA TYR A 77 -16.41 13.50 3.10
C TYR A 77 -17.52 12.47 2.88
N THR A 78 -18.33 12.69 1.85
CA THR A 78 -19.43 11.80 1.45
C THR A 78 -19.16 11.08 0.13
N GLY A 79 -18.00 11.34 -0.49
CA GLY A 79 -17.58 10.63 -1.68
C GLY A 79 -17.23 9.17 -1.40
N GLY A 80 -17.32 8.33 -2.41
CA GLY A 80 -16.74 6.98 -2.38
C GLY A 80 -15.26 6.99 -2.77
N GLY A 81 -14.74 5.82 -3.06
CA GLY A 81 -13.40 5.63 -3.61
C GLY A 81 -12.56 4.66 -2.82
N ALA A 82 -11.44 4.27 -3.41
CA ALA A 82 -10.46 3.39 -2.80
C ALA A 82 -9.17 4.13 -2.44
N PRO A 83 -8.42 3.64 -1.44
CA PRO A 83 -7.10 4.15 -1.08
C PRO A 83 -6.17 4.45 -2.26
N ALA A 84 -6.08 3.53 -3.21
CA ALA A 84 -5.23 3.66 -4.39
C ALA A 84 -5.63 4.84 -5.28
N GLU A 85 -6.94 5.07 -5.46
CA GLU A 85 -7.48 6.16 -6.27
C GLU A 85 -7.18 7.52 -5.63
N TRP A 86 -7.37 7.62 -4.31
CA TRP A 86 -7.06 8.85 -3.57
C TRP A 86 -5.57 9.17 -3.57
N MET A 87 -4.71 8.16 -3.39
CA MET A 87 -3.25 8.34 -3.47
C MET A 87 -2.80 8.78 -4.86
N ALA A 88 -3.33 8.16 -5.92
CA ALA A 88 -3.03 8.56 -7.29
C ALA A 88 -3.49 10.00 -7.57
N ALA A 89 -4.70 10.37 -7.14
CA ALA A 89 -5.23 11.74 -7.29
C ALA A 89 -4.45 12.78 -6.47
N ALA A 90 -3.85 12.37 -5.35
CA ALA A 90 -2.96 13.19 -4.54
C ALA A 90 -1.56 13.35 -5.14
N GLY A 91 -1.22 12.58 -6.19
CA GLY A 91 0.10 12.61 -6.84
C GLY A 91 1.16 11.80 -6.11
N ILE A 92 0.76 10.87 -5.24
CA ILE A 92 1.68 9.96 -4.54
C ILE A 92 2.19 8.92 -5.55
N SER A 93 3.51 8.72 -5.57
CA SER A 93 4.14 7.75 -6.46
C SER A 93 3.83 6.32 -6.03
N GLU A 94 3.78 5.37 -6.98
CA GLU A 94 3.60 3.95 -6.65
C GLU A 94 4.67 3.41 -5.68
N ALA A 95 5.88 3.96 -5.75
CA ALA A 95 6.97 3.61 -4.84
C ALA A 95 6.70 4.05 -3.38
N ASP A 96 5.91 5.10 -3.18
CA ASP A 96 5.55 5.61 -1.86
C ASP A 96 4.24 5.04 -1.31
N MET A 97 3.37 4.51 -2.18
CA MET A 97 2.03 4.04 -1.81
C MET A 97 2.03 3.05 -0.64
N GLY A 98 3.00 2.14 -0.58
CA GLY A 98 3.11 1.18 0.52
C GLY A 98 3.41 1.84 1.88
N TYR A 99 4.22 2.91 1.90
CA TYR A 99 4.50 3.67 3.13
C TYR A 99 3.28 4.48 3.55
N VAL A 100 2.59 5.09 2.59
CA VAL A 100 1.35 5.84 2.85
C VAL A 100 0.27 4.92 3.40
N ASP A 101 0.06 3.75 2.79
CA ASP A 101 -0.91 2.77 3.24
C ASP A 101 -0.65 2.31 4.67
N TYR A 102 0.60 2.01 5.00
CA TYR A 102 0.97 1.64 6.35
C TYR A 102 0.66 2.74 7.37
N ILE A 103 0.99 3.99 7.07
CA ILE A 103 0.74 5.10 8.00
C ILE A 103 -0.77 5.37 8.11
N VAL A 104 -1.46 5.59 7.00
CA VAL A 104 -2.89 5.93 6.97
C VAL A 104 -3.76 4.85 7.59
N SER A 105 -3.44 3.57 7.36
CA SER A 105 -4.17 2.45 7.99
C SER A 105 -4.08 2.48 9.51
N ARG A 106 -3.00 3.00 10.09
CA ARG A 106 -2.83 3.12 11.55
C ARG A 106 -3.38 4.42 12.11
N GLU A 107 -3.33 5.50 11.36
CA GLU A 107 -3.88 6.79 11.78
C GLU A 107 -5.41 6.79 11.77
N SER A 108 -6.04 6.22 10.74
CA SER A 108 -7.50 6.30 10.55
C SER A 108 -8.18 5.02 10.10
N GLY A 109 -7.42 3.96 9.79
CA GLY A 109 -7.99 2.76 9.16
C GLY A 109 -8.59 3.07 7.77
N TRP A 110 -8.02 4.05 7.07
CA TRP A 110 -8.55 4.55 5.79
C TRP A 110 -9.95 5.17 5.85
N ASN A 111 -10.40 5.63 7.03
CA ASN A 111 -11.64 6.39 7.16
C ASN A 111 -11.39 7.90 6.96
N PRO A 112 -11.86 8.52 5.85
CA PRO A 112 -11.64 9.94 5.59
C PRO A 112 -12.30 10.86 6.62
N ASN A 113 -13.31 10.37 7.35
CA ASN A 113 -14.06 11.13 8.36
C ASN A 113 -13.58 10.84 9.79
N ALA A 114 -12.46 10.13 9.95
CA ALA A 114 -11.89 9.84 11.27
C ALA A 114 -11.58 11.14 12.00
N THR A 115 -12.08 11.27 13.23
CA THR A 115 -11.84 12.41 14.10
C THR A 115 -11.50 11.92 15.49
N ASN A 116 -10.32 12.28 15.98
CA ASN A 116 -9.96 12.03 17.36
C ASN A 116 -10.62 13.09 18.25
N ARG A 117 -11.56 12.67 19.10
CA ARG A 117 -12.34 13.57 19.97
C ARG A 117 -11.51 14.30 21.02
N SER A 118 -10.41 13.73 21.49
CA SER A 118 -9.60 14.35 22.54
C SER A 118 -8.63 15.40 21.99
N SER A 119 -8.02 15.13 20.83
CA SER A 119 -7.04 16.04 20.21
C SER A 119 -7.63 16.96 19.14
N GLY A 120 -8.73 16.57 18.49
CA GLY A 120 -9.26 17.26 17.32
C GLY A 120 -8.52 16.96 16.01
N ALA A 121 -7.64 15.95 16.01
CA ALA A 121 -6.99 15.47 14.80
C ALA A 121 -8.02 14.85 13.83
N CYS A 122 -7.87 15.09 12.53
CA CYS A 122 -8.91 14.76 11.54
C CYS A 122 -8.35 14.12 10.26
N GLY A 123 -9.23 13.40 9.55
CA GLY A 123 -8.96 12.89 8.21
C GLY A 123 -8.09 11.65 8.19
N LEU A 124 -7.68 11.26 6.99
CA LEU A 124 -6.90 10.04 6.74
C LEU A 124 -5.61 9.99 7.56
N VAL A 125 -4.90 11.11 7.65
CA VAL A 125 -3.61 11.21 8.34
C VAL A 125 -3.68 11.86 9.73
N GLN A 126 -4.88 12.06 10.28
CA GLN A 126 -5.07 12.67 11.60
C GLN A 126 -4.31 14.01 11.75
N ALA A 127 -4.51 14.92 10.80
CA ALA A 127 -3.85 16.23 10.77
C ALA A 127 -4.27 17.12 11.97
N LEU A 128 -3.30 17.76 12.63
CA LEU A 128 -3.54 18.60 13.80
C LEU A 128 -2.90 20.02 13.71
N PRO A 129 -3.69 21.10 13.86
CA PRO A 129 -5.16 21.12 13.77
C PRO A 129 -5.63 20.74 12.36
N CYS A 130 -6.86 20.25 12.26
CA CYS A 130 -7.51 19.88 11.01
C CYS A 130 -7.45 21.00 9.95
N SER A 131 -7.50 22.26 10.39
CA SER A 131 -7.43 23.46 9.56
C SER A 131 -6.08 23.68 8.85
N LYS A 132 -5.04 22.88 9.15
CA LYS A 132 -3.78 22.92 8.40
C LYS A 132 -3.89 22.30 7.02
N VAL A 133 -4.86 21.40 6.82
CA VAL A 133 -5.13 20.81 5.51
C VAL A 133 -5.80 21.89 4.66
N PRO A 134 -5.20 22.31 3.52
CA PRO A 134 -5.84 23.24 2.62
C PRO A 134 -7.11 22.62 2.04
N GLY A 135 -8.16 23.41 1.83
CA GLY A 135 -9.44 22.90 1.34
C GLY A 135 -10.23 22.21 2.46
N ASN A 136 -10.63 20.96 2.24
CA ASN A 136 -11.40 20.20 3.23
C ASN A 136 -10.51 19.17 3.94
N GLY A 137 -10.36 19.29 5.26
CA GLY A 137 -9.57 18.35 6.07
C GLY A 137 -10.03 16.89 6.03
N TYR A 138 -11.28 16.63 5.65
CA TYR A 138 -11.80 15.27 5.46
C TYR A 138 -11.76 14.80 4.00
N ASP A 139 -11.54 15.69 3.03
CA ASP A 139 -11.34 15.24 1.65
C ASP A 139 -10.04 14.41 1.57
N PRO A 140 -10.11 13.16 1.11
CA PRO A 140 -8.97 12.25 1.18
C PRO A 140 -7.80 12.73 0.31
N VAL A 141 -8.07 13.43 -0.80
CA VAL A 141 -7.03 13.93 -1.71
C VAL A 141 -6.33 15.15 -1.11
N ASP A 142 -7.08 16.10 -0.58
CA ASP A 142 -6.53 17.27 0.11
C ASP A 142 -5.69 16.84 1.34
N ASN A 143 -6.21 15.88 2.11
CA ASN A 143 -5.55 15.32 3.28
C ASN A 143 -4.22 14.64 2.91
N LEU A 144 -4.20 13.81 1.86
CA LEU A 144 -2.97 13.14 1.38
C LEU A 144 -1.96 14.09 0.72
N ARG A 145 -2.41 15.14 0.04
CA ARG A 145 -1.53 16.18 -0.51
C ARG A 145 -0.82 16.95 0.60
N TRP A 146 -1.58 17.37 1.61
CA TRP A 146 -1.01 18.00 2.80
C TRP A 146 -0.02 17.06 3.49
N ALA A 147 -0.41 15.80 3.69
CA ALA A 147 0.41 14.78 4.33
C ALA A 147 1.74 14.53 3.59
N THR A 148 1.74 14.57 2.26
CA THR A 148 2.95 14.44 1.45
C THR A 148 3.92 15.59 1.71
N GLY A 149 3.42 16.82 1.82
CA GLY A 149 4.23 17.98 2.20
C GLY A 149 4.80 17.85 3.63
N TYR A 150 4.00 17.33 4.56
CA TYR A 150 4.43 17.07 5.93
C TYR A 150 5.49 15.96 6.02
N ALA A 151 5.27 14.83 5.34
CA ALA A 151 6.21 13.71 5.27
C ALA A 151 7.56 14.17 4.72
N THR A 152 7.56 14.85 3.58
CA THR A 152 8.78 15.34 2.94
C THR A 152 9.47 16.43 3.75
N GLY A 153 8.73 17.36 4.34
CA GLY A 153 9.31 18.46 5.12
C GLY A 153 9.90 18.02 6.46
N ARG A 154 9.26 17.08 7.17
CA ARG A 154 9.67 16.64 8.51
C ARG A 154 10.61 15.43 8.48
N TYR A 155 10.39 14.52 7.54
CA TYR A 155 11.06 13.22 7.48
C TYR A 155 11.91 13.03 6.22
N GLY A 156 11.90 13.99 5.29
CA GLY A 156 12.59 13.93 4.01
C GLY A 156 11.83 13.14 2.93
N SER A 157 11.03 12.15 3.32
CA SER A 157 10.21 11.33 2.41
C SER A 157 9.13 10.55 3.15
N TRP A 158 8.23 9.91 2.39
CA TRP A 158 7.29 8.93 2.94
C TRP A 158 8.00 7.71 3.56
N ALA A 159 9.10 7.25 2.95
CA ALA A 159 9.94 6.19 3.52
C ALA A 159 10.57 6.61 4.87
N GLY A 160 11.01 7.86 4.99
CA GLY A 160 11.52 8.43 6.25
C GLY A 160 10.43 8.53 7.32
N ALA A 161 9.22 8.96 6.93
CA ALA A 161 8.07 9.01 7.82
C ALA A 161 7.70 7.62 8.33
N TYR A 162 7.69 6.62 7.45
CA TYR A 162 7.48 5.22 7.82
C TYR A 162 8.52 4.72 8.81
N ALA A 163 9.82 4.93 8.54
CA ALA A 163 10.90 4.50 9.43
C ALA A 163 10.80 5.16 10.82
N PHE A 164 10.40 6.42 10.87
CA PHE A 164 10.12 7.12 12.11
C PHE A 164 8.92 6.51 12.85
N TRP A 165 7.81 6.31 12.13
CA TRP A 165 6.58 5.76 12.68
C TRP A 165 6.82 4.37 13.29
N THR A 166 7.53 3.47 12.59
CA THR A 166 7.78 2.11 13.10
C THR A 166 8.57 2.07 14.40
N SER A 167 9.40 3.09 14.64
CA SER A 167 10.23 3.20 15.84
C SER A 167 9.53 3.93 16.99
N ASN A 168 8.66 4.89 16.68
CA ASN A 168 8.09 5.82 17.66
C ASN A 168 6.59 5.64 17.89
N HIS A 169 5.90 5.01 16.96
CA HIS A 169 4.43 4.84 16.92
C HIS A 169 3.65 6.16 16.84
N TRP A 170 4.28 7.18 16.27
CA TRP A 170 3.69 8.45 15.86
C TRP A 170 4.48 9.04 14.69
N TRP A 171 3.94 10.06 14.03
CA TRP A 171 4.63 10.85 13.01
C TRP A 171 4.13 12.31 13.02
#